data_AF-A0A7X5ZI32-F1
#
_entry.id   AF-A0A7X5ZI32-F1
#
_cell.length_a   1.000
_cell.length_b   1.000
_cell.length_c   1.000
_cell.angle_alpha   90.00
_cell.angle_beta   90.00
_cell.angle_gamma   90.00
#
_symmetry.space_group_name_H-M   'P 1'
#
loop_
_entity.id
_entity.type
_entity.pdbx_description
1 polymer ?
#
loop_
_entity_poly.entity_id
_entity_poly.type
_entity_poly.pdbx_seq_one_letter_code
_entity_poly.pdbx_strand_id
1 'polypeptide(L)'
;MTISSDVSHASFRERVHALVGHTTWRESSGGGPRYRNGIPGDHMIAAALSFGRAHAEDIGPDIAFDIATGRAGHYGRVCAALGKALGRDRSVLVRRNRACLGHVSMAAYHVVMGTPCPAMPAGMAEADWRNLVAAGACVLERMAEDALALAARKARFAA
;
A
#
# COMPACT_ATOMS: atom_id res chain seq x y z
N MET A 1 -1.25 -31.22 -27.38
CA MET A 1 -0.21 -30.17 -27.33
C MET A 1 -0.62 -29.22 -26.22
N THR A 2 -0.15 -29.47 -25.00
CA THR A 2 -0.63 -28.79 -23.79
C THR A 2 0.31 -27.63 -23.49
N ILE A 3 -0.17 -26.41 -23.71
CA ILE A 3 0.58 -25.19 -23.38
C ILE A 3 0.48 -25.01 -21.86
N SER A 4 1.57 -25.33 -21.17
CA SER A 4 1.82 -24.94 -19.80
C SER A 4 2.06 -23.43 -19.77
N SER A 5 1.13 -22.67 -19.19
CA SER A 5 1.37 -21.26 -18.88
C SER A 5 0.50 -20.82 -17.70
N ASP A 6 0.81 -21.35 -16.52
CA ASP A 6 0.43 -20.69 -15.27
C ASP A 6 1.68 -20.62 -14.39
N VAL A 7 2.57 -19.69 -14.72
CA VAL A 7 3.52 -19.18 -13.74
C VAL A 7 2.68 -18.33 -12.79
N SER A 8 2.08 -18.98 -11.79
CA SER A 8 1.31 -18.31 -10.75
C SER A 8 2.23 -17.34 -10.03
N HIS A 9 2.13 -16.06 -10.36
CA HIS A 9 2.86 -15.00 -9.69
C HIS A 9 2.29 -14.85 -8.28
N ALA A 10 3.16 -14.91 -7.27
CA ALA A 10 2.76 -14.70 -5.88
C ALA A 10 2.02 -13.36 -5.72
N SER A 11 0.86 -13.41 -5.07
CA SER A 11 0.04 -12.24 -4.75
C SER A 11 0.82 -11.23 -3.89
N PHE A 12 0.36 -9.98 -3.85
CA PHE A 12 1.01 -8.93 -3.05
C PHE A 12 1.20 -9.36 -1.59
N ARG A 13 0.14 -9.91 -0.99
CA ARG A 13 0.15 -10.37 0.39
C ARG A 13 1.14 -11.53 0.62
N GLU A 14 1.18 -12.50 -0.29
CA GLU A 14 2.17 -13.59 -0.24
C GLU A 14 3.61 -13.06 -0.33
N ARG A 15 3.86 -12.08 -1.20
CA ARG A 15 5.18 -11.44 -1.32
C ARG A 15 5.59 -10.66 -0.07
N VAL A 16 4.65 -9.98 0.60
CA VAL A 16 4.90 -9.32 1.89
C VAL A 16 5.21 -10.35 2.98
N HIS A 17 4.44 -11.44 3.08
CA HIS A 17 4.71 -12.49 4.06
C HIS A 17 6.04 -13.21 3.80
N ALA A 18 6.39 -13.46 2.53
CA ALA A 18 7.68 -14.00 2.15
C ALA A 18 8.82 -13.07 2.60
N LEU A 19 8.66 -11.75 2.42
CA LEU A 19 9.64 -10.77 2.89
C LEU A 19 9.83 -10.85 4.41
N VAL A 20 8.76 -10.98 5.20
CA VAL A 20 8.83 -11.14 6.66
C VAL A 20 9.62 -12.37 7.06
N GLY A 21 9.40 -13.51 6.39
CA GLY A 21 10.16 -14.75 6.61
C GLY A 21 11.64 -14.65 6.26
N HIS A 22 12.05 -13.64 5.48
CA HIS A 22 13.45 -13.33 5.16
C HIS A 22 14.04 -12.21 6.02
N THR A 23 13.27 -11.56 6.90
CA THR A 23 13.85 -10.56 7.81
C THR A 23 14.78 -11.23 8.80
N THR A 24 15.92 -10.60 9.08
CA THR A 24 17.02 -11.12 9.90
C THR A 24 16.69 -11.29 11.38
N TRP A 25 15.43 -11.10 11.80
CA TRP A 25 15.01 -11.36 13.16
C TRP A 25 15.00 -12.86 13.43
N ARG A 26 16.15 -13.36 13.89
CA ARG A 26 16.26 -14.66 14.54
C ARG A 26 15.86 -14.46 15.99
N GLU A 27 14.78 -15.12 16.40
CA GLU A 27 14.49 -15.30 17.83
C GLU A 27 15.74 -15.90 18.47
N SER A 28 16.24 -15.30 19.55
CA SER A 28 17.44 -15.81 20.23
C SER A 28 17.13 -17.23 20.70
N SER A 29 17.78 -18.22 20.10
CA SER A 29 17.69 -19.63 20.44
C SER A 29 18.40 -19.91 21.78
N GLY A 30 17.89 -19.30 22.86
CA GLY A 30 18.20 -19.64 24.24
C GLY A 30 17.05 -20.46 24.81
N GLY A 31 17.30 -21.75 25.06
CA GLY A 31 16.31 -22.67 25.61
C GLY A 31 15.77 -22.21 26.96
N GLY A 32 14.44 -22.15 27.08
CA GLY A 32 13.72 -21.82 28.30
C GLY A 32 12.21 -21.68 28.04
N PRO A 33 11.33 -22.05 28.99
CA PRO A 33 9.96 -22.47 28.67
C PRO A 33 9.00 -21.31 28.38
N ARG A 34 8.18 -21.51 27.35
CA ARG A 34 6.94 -20.76 26.99
C ARG A 34 7.12 -19.23 26.87
N TYR A 35 7.62 -18.77 25.73
CA TYR A 35 7.45 -17.38 25.31
C TYR A 35 5.97 -17.09 25.05
N ARG A 36 5.31 -16.50 26.05
CA ARG A 36 3.91 -16.04 25.97
C ARG A 36 3.76 -14.74 25.17
N ASN A 37 4.87 -14.16 24.71
CA ASN A 37 4.97 -12.81 24.13
C ASN A 37 5.74 -12.81 22.79
N GLY A 38 5.34 -13.66 21.83
CA GLY A 38 5.86 -13.55 20.47
C GLY A 38 5.51 -12.20 19.85
N ILE A 39 6.42 -11.63 19.05
CA ILE A 39 6.15 -10.37 18.32
C ILE A 39 4.96 -10.61 17.38
N PRO A 40 3.85 -9.84 17.49
CA PRO A 40 2.71 -10.02 16.59
C PRO A 40 3.12 -9.83 15.13
N GLY A 41 2.54 -10.64 14.23
CA GLY A 41 2.91 -10.67 12.81
C GLY A 41 2.86 -9.30 12.12
N ASP A 42 1.95 -8.42 12.55
CA ASP A 42 1.85 -7.05 12.02
C ASP A 42 3.12 -6.24 12.31
N HIS A 43 3.74 -6.37 13.48
CA HIS A 43 4.99 -5.66 13.77
C HIS A 43 6.14 -6.15 12.89
N MET A 44 6.14 -7.44 12.55
CA MET A 44 7.12 -8.00 11.62
C MET A 44 6.93 -7.48 10.19
N ILE A 45 5.68 -7.36 9.74
CA ILE A 45 5.33 -6.73 8.46
C ILE A 45 5.76 -5.26 8.45
N ALA A 46 5.42 -4.51 9.51
CA ALA A 46 5.81 -3.11 9.65
C ALA A 46 7.34 -2.94 9.62
N ALA A 47 8.07 -3.79 10.35
CA ALA A 47 9.53 -3.79 10.36
C ALA A 47 10.10 -4.08 8.97
N ALA A 48 9.59 -5.11 8.27
CA ALA A 48 10.01 -5.46 6.92
C ALA A 48 9.80 -4.30 5.93
N LEU A 49 8.61 -3.69 5.95
CA LEU A 49 8.26 -2.60 5.04
C LEU A 49 8.97 -1.29 5.37
N SER A 50 9.45 -1.11 6.61
CA SER A 50 10.21 0.08 6.99
C SER A 50 11.48 0.28 6.14
N PHE A 51 12.13 -0.81 5.70
CA PHE A 51 13.25 -0.75 4.75
C PHE A 51 12.82 -0.19 3.39
N GLY A 52 11.57 -0.40 2.99
CA GLY A 52 10.97 0.09 1.75
C GLY A 52 10.73 1.60 1.71
N ARG A 53 10.95 2.33 2.82
CA ARG A 53 10.79 3.79 2.85
C ARG A 53 11.96 4.47 2.14
N ALA A 54 11.67 5.25 1.10
CA ALA A 54 12.66 6.01 0.36
C ALA A 54 13.03 7.35 1.04
N HIS A 55 12.03 8.04 1.62
CA HIS A 55 12.20 9.28 2.37
C HIS A 55 11.14 9.40 3.47
N ALA A 56 11.28 10.35 4.40
CA ALA A 56 10.37 10.48 5.55
C ALA A 56 8.89 10.63 5.14
N GLU A 57 8.61 11.37 4.07
CA GLU A 57 7.25 11.59 3.56
C GLU A 57 6.69 10.44 2.70
N ASP A 58 7.46 9.39 2.44
CA ASP A 58 7.07 8.31 1.53
C ASP A 58 5.95 7.46 2.14
N ILE A 59 4.77 7.48 1.53
CA ILE A 59 3.59 6.75 2.02
C ILE A 59 3.49 5.32 1.47
N GLY A 60 4.37 4.92 0.54
CA GLY A 60 4.35 3.58 -0.07
C GLY A 60 4.34 2.43 0.95
N PRO A 61 5.23 2.44 1.98
CA PRO A 61 5.22 1.43 3.04
C PRO A 61 3.93 1.41 3.86
N ASP A 62 3.30 2.57 4.07
CA ASP A 62 2.07 2.70 4.85
C ASP A 62 0.90 2.05 4.11
N ILE A 63 0.80 2.29 2.79
CA ILE A 63 -0.19 1.65 1.90
C ILE A 63 0.05 0.14 1.85
N ALA A 64 1.31 -0.29 1.66
CA ALA A 64 1.67 -1.70 1.63
C ALA A 64 1.30 -2.44 2.91
N PHE A 65 1.49 -1.80 4.07
CA PHE A 65 1.10 -2.33 5.36
C PHE A 65 -0.41 -2.49 5.48
N ASP A 66 -1.16 -1.45 5.12
CA ASP A 66 -2.62 -1.46 5.18
C ASP A 66 -3.19 -2.57 4.28
N ILE A 67 -2.71 -2.71 3.03
CA ILE A 67 -3.09 -3.79 2.10
C ILE A 67 -2.77 -5.16 2.69
N ALA A 68 -1.55 -5.36 3.21
CA ALA A 68 -1.10 -6.68 3.68
C ALA A 68 -1.88 -7.15 4.92
N THR A 69 -2.22 -6.21 5.81
CA THR A 69 -2.92 -6.50 7.07
C THR A 69 -4.43 -6.41 6.96
N GLY A 70 -4.95 -5.76 5.91
CA GLY A 70 -6.37 -5.43 5.78
C GLY A 70 -6.85 -4.39 6.79
N ARG A 71 -5.94 -3.63 7.41
CA ARG A 71 -6.26 -2.62 8.43
C ARG A 71 -6.05 -1.22 7.87
N ALA A 72 -7.02 -0.34 8.10
CA ALA A 72 -6.95 1.05 7.65
C ALA A 72 -6.19 1.96 8.64
N GLY A 73 -4.95 1.60 8.99
CA GLY A 73 -4.17 2.29 10.02
C GLY A 73 -3.65 3.66 9.58
N HIS A 74 -3.42 3.84 8.27
CA HIS A 74 -2.75 5.02 7.73
C HIS A 74 -3.65 5.88 6.83
N TYR A 75 -4.96 5.63 6.85
CA TYR A 75 -5.98 6.29 6.02
C TYR A 75 -5.79 7.80 5.87
N GLY A 76 -5.75 8.53 6.99
CA GLY A 76 -5.70 9.99 6.99
C GLY A 76 -4.41 10.53 6.33
N ARG A 77 -3.27 9.87 6.60
CA ARG A 77 -1.98 10.24 6.02
C ARG A 77 -1.94 9.96 4.52
N VAL A 78 -2.41 8.79 4.10
CA VAL A 78 -2.44 8.40 2.68
C VAL A 78 -3.36 9.31 1.88
N CYS A 79 -4.58 9.58 2.37
CA CYS A 79 -5.54 10.46 1.70
C CYS A 79 -5.01 11.90 1.61
N ALA A 80 -4.37 12.43 2.66
CA ALA A 80 -3.78 13.76 2.63
C ALA A 80 -2.63 13.87 1.62
N ALA A 81 -1.76 12.86 1.58
CA ALA A 81 -0.63 12.82 0.65
C ALA A 81 -1.10 12.68 -0.81
N LEU A 82 -2.05 11.80 -1.10
CA LEU A 82 -2.64 11.65 -2.42
C LEU A 82 -3.38 12.93 -2.85
N GLY A 83 -4.20 13.53 -1.98
CA GLY A 83 -4.90 14.78 -2.26
C GLY A 83 -3.94 15.93 -2.57
N LYS A 84 -2.82 16.02 -1.85
CA LYS A 84 -1.75 16.99 -2.12
C LYS A 84 -1.05 16.72 -3.46
N ALA A 85 -0.82 15.45 -3.81
CA ALA A 85 -0.22 15.06 -5.09
C ALA A 85 -1.15 15.40 -6.27
N LEU A 86 -2.43 15.00 -6.18
CA LEU A 86 -3.46 15.35 -7.16
C LEU A 86 -3.60 16.87 -7.28
N GLY A 87 -3.58 17.62 -6.18
CA GLY A 87 -3.68 19.08 -6.20
C GLY A 87 -2.53 19.82 -6.90
N ARG A 88 -1.41 19.12 -7.19
CA ARG A 88 -0.27 19.65 -7.97
C ARG A 88 -0.38 19.34 -9.46
N ASP A 89 -1.23 18.39 -9.84
CA ASP A 89 -1.47 18.02 -11.24
C ASP A 89 -2.16 19.18 -11.98
N ARG A 90 -1.68 19.47 -13.20
CA ARG A 90 -2.14 20.62 -14.01
C ARG A 90 -3.20 20.26 -15.05
N SER A 91 -3.65 19.00 -15.08
CA SER A 91 -4.67 18.53 -16.02
C SER A 91 -5.98 19.32 -15.86
N VAL A 92 -6.70 19.45 -16.97
CA VAL A 92 -8.03 20.09 -16.98
C VAL A 92 -8.98 19.36 -16.02
N LEU A 93 -8.89 18.04 -15.98
CA LEU A 93 -9.71 17.16 -15.17
C LEU A 93 -9.57 17.46 -13.66
N VAL A 94 -8.33 17.56 -13.17
CA VAL A 94 -8.05 17.89 -11.76
C VAL A 94 -8.46 19.32 -11.45
N ARG A 95 -8.17 20.29 -12.33
CA ARG A 95 -8.53 21.69 -12.11
C ARG A 95 -10.04 21.90 -11.99
N ARG A 96 -10.82 21.26 -12.86
CA ARG A 96 -12.30 21.32 -12.83
C ARG A 96 -12.87 20.72 -11.54
N ASN A 97 -12.24 19.67 -11.02
CA ASN A 97 -12.74 18.92 -9.87
C ASN A 97 -11.99 19.22 -8.56
N ARG A 98 -11.32 20.38 -8.47
CA ARG A 98 -10.38 20.69 -7.39
C ARG A 98 -11.00 20.61 -5.99
N ALA A 99 -12.25 21.03 -5.84
CA ALA A 99 -12.99 20.96 -4.58
C ALA A 99 -13.31 19.51 -4.15
N CYS A 100 -13.31 18.57 -5.09
CA CYS A 100 -13.67 17.16 -4.85
C CYS A 100 -12.45 16.23 -4.69
N LEU A 101 -11.21 16.72 -4.80
CA LEU A 101 -10.01 15.87 -4.75
C LEU A 101 -9.84 15.13 -3.42
N GLY A 102 -10.35 15.67 -2.32
CA GLY A 102 -10.41 14.96 -1.04
C GLY A 102 -11.25 13.68 -1.14
N HIS A 103 -12.46 13.79 -1.70
CA HIS A 103 -13.35 12.64 -1.92
C HIS A 103 -12.75 11.62 -2.88
N VAL A 104 -12.09 12.08 -3.95
CA VAL A 104 -11.35 11.20 -4.87
C VAL A 104 -10.26 10.43 -4.12
N SER A 105 -9.50 11.10 -3.26
CA SER A 105 -8.41 10.47 -2.51
C SER A 105 -8.92 9.41 -1.54
N MET A 106 -10.02 9.70 -0.85
CA MET A 106 -10.72 8.73 0.00
C MET A 106 -11.19 7.53 -0.81
N ALA A 107 -11.88 7.76 -1.93
CA ALA A 107 -12.39 6.71 -2.80
C ALA A 107 -11.29 5.82 -3.38
N ALA A 108 -10.19 6.42 -3.84
CA ALA A 108 -9.02 5.70 -4.32
C ALA A 108 -8.44 4.78 -3.24
N TYR A 109 -8.32 5.25 -2.00
CA TYR A 109 -7.89 4.43 -0.88
C TYR A 109 -8.83 3.25 -0.65
N HIS A 110 -10.15 3.48 -0.65
CA HIS A 110 -11.14 2.40 -0.46
C HIS A 110 -11.05 1.33 -1.54
N VAL A 111 -10.82 1.72 -2.80
CA VAL A 111 -10.61 0.81 -3.92
C VAL A 111 -9.39 -0.08 -3.67
N VAL A 112 -8.24 0.51 -3.31
CA VAL A 112 -7.00 -0.24 -3.01
C VAL A 112 -7.17 -1.19 -1.83
N MET A 113 -7.95 -0.79 -0.83
CA MET A 113 -8.25 -1.62 0.33
C MET A 113 -9.30 -2.71 0.06
N GLY A 114 -9.90 -2.75 -1.14
CA GLY A 114 -10.99 -3.68 -1.45
C GLY A 114 -12.25 -3.45 -0.61
N THR A 115 -12.47 -2.22 -0.15
CA THR A 115 -13.60 -1.84 0.70
C THR A 115 -14.65 -1.05 -0.10
N PRO A 116 -15.91 -0.97 0.36
CA PRO A 116 -16.94 -0.22 -0.33
C PRO A 116 -16.51 1.24 -0.60
N CYS A 117 -16.57 1.63 -1.87
CA CYS A 117 -16.21 2.98 -2.30
C CYS A 117 -17.30 3.97 -1.85
N PRO A 118 -16.94 5.13 -1.27
CA PRO A 118 -17.91 6.16 -0.92
C PRO A 118 -18.65 6.68 -2.15
N ALA A 119 -19.84 7.24 -1.93
CA ALA A 119 -20.63 7.82 -2.99
C ALA A 119 -19.91 9.01 -3.65
N MET A 120 -20.13 9.17 -4.95
CA MET A 120 -19.64 10.34 -5.70
C MET A 120 -20.21 11.63 -5.11
N PRO A 121 -19.39 12.68 -4.88
CA PRO A 121 -19.87 13.96 -4.39
C PRO A 121 -20.77 14.67 -5.41
N ALA A 122 -21.70 15.48 -4.93
CA ALA A 122 -22.59 16.27 -5.78
C ALA A 122 -21.79 17.24 -6.67
N GLY A 123 -22.24 17.41 -7.91
CA GLY A 123 -21.63 18.33 -8.88
C GLY A 123 -20.43 17.78 -9.64
N MET A 124 -19.98 16.56 -9.35
CA MET A 124 -18.95 15.88 -10.12
C MET A 124 -19.57 15.05 -11.25
N ALA A 125 -18.98 15.11 -12.45
CA ALA A 125 -19.40 14.23 -13.54
C ALA A 125 -18.96 12.78 -13.26
N GLU A 126 -19.83 11.82 -13.55
CA GLU A 126 -19.54 10.40 -13.27
C GLU A 126 -18.29 9.89 -13.99
N ALA A 127 -18.07 10.29 -15.24
CA ALA A 127 -16.86 9.96 -15.97
C ALA A 127 -15.60 10.52 -15.28
N ASP A 128 -15.65 11.75 -14.78
CA ASP A 128 -14.53 12.36 -14.07
C ASP A 128 -14.23 11.63 -12.77
N TRP A 129 -15.28 11.26 -12.02
CA TRP A 129 -15.18 10.48 -10.79
C TRP A 129 -14.48 9.15 -11.03
N ARG A 130 -14.98 8.35 -11.99
CA ARG A 130 -14.39 7.04 -12.30
C ARG A 130 -12.94 7.17 -12.74
N ASN A 131 -12.62 8.13 -13.61
CA ASN A 131 -11.26 8.34 -14.11
C ASN A 131 -10.29 8.76 -13.00
N LEU A 132 -10.67 9.72 -12.16
CA LEU A 132 -9.81 10.22 -11.09
C LEU A 132 -9.63 9.19 -9.97
N VAL A 133 -10.67 8.44 -9.62
CA VAL A 133 -10.59 7.36 -8.62
C VAL A 133 -9.72 6.22 -9.13
N ALA A 134 -9.90 5.77 -10.38
CA ALA A 134 -9.07 4.73 -10.98
C ALA A 134 -7.59 5.17 -11.06
N ALA A 135 -7.32 6.39 -11.51
CA ALA A 135 -5.96 6.94 -11.56
C ALA A 135 -5.33 7.02 -10.16
N GLY A 136 -6.09 7.50 -9.17
CA GLY A 136 -5.64 7.57 -7.78
C GLY A 136 -5.32 6.18 -7.21
N ALA A 137 -6.17 5.19 -7.46
CA ALA A 137 -5.95 3.81 -7.01
C ALA A 137 -4.68 3.21 -7.64
N CYS A 138 -4.49 3.36 -8.96
CA CYS A 138 -3.28 2.90 -9.64
C CYS A 138 -1.99 3.55 -9.07
N VAL A 139 -2.04 4.83 -8.71
CA VAL A 139 -0.90 5.51 -8.07
C VAL A 139 -0.59 4.88 -6.71
N LEU A 140 -1.61 4.66 -5.88
CA LEU A 140 -1.43 4.07 -4.54
C LEU A 140 -0.90 2.63 -4.62
N GLU A 141 -1.47 1.79 -5.50
CA GLU A 141 -0.98 0.43 -5.75
C GLU A 141 0.47 0.43 -6.20
N ARG A 142 0.81 1.32 -7.14
CA ARG A 142 2.18 1.42 -7.64
C ARG A 142 3.16 1.82 -6.55
N MET A 143 2.79 2.77 -5.69
CA MET A 143 3.62 3.17 -4.55
C MET A 143 3.83 2.05 -3.55
N ALA A 144 2.80 1.23 -3.28
CA ALA A 144 2.92 0.05 -2.42
C ALA A 144 3.86 -1.00 -3.03
N GLU A 145 3.75 -1.26 -4.33
CA GLU A 145 4.63 -2.18 -5.06
C GLU A 145 6.08 -1.71 -5.08
N ASP A 146 6.33 -0.42 -5.35
CA ASP A 146 7.67 0.14 -5.38
C ASP A 146 8.32 0.10 -3.98
N ALA A 147 7.55 0.34 -2.91
CA ALA A 147 8.00 0.20 -1.53
C ALA A 147 8.36 -1.25 -1.19
N LEU A 148 7.51 -2.22 -1.55
CA LEU A 148 7.78 -3.64 -1.36
C LEU A 148 9.04 -4.09 -2.11
N ALA A 149 9.17 -3.67 -3.38
CA ALA A 149 10.35 -3.96 -4.19
C ALA A 149 11.63 -3.36 -3.59
N LEU A 150 11.57 -2.13 -3.07
CA LEU A 150 12.69 -1.50 -2.39
C LEU A 150 13.06 -2.22 -1.10
N ALA A 151 12.07 -2.60 -0.28
CA ALA A 151 12.28 -3.38 0.93
C ALA A 151 12.97 -4.72 0.61
N ALA A 152 12.47 -5.45 -0.38
CA ALA A 152 13.04 -6.73 -0.82
C ALA A 152 14.45 -6.59 -1.40
N ARG A 153 14.78 -5.48 -2.05
CA ARG A 153 16.17 -5.20 -2.48
C ARG A 153 17.08 -4.97 -1.27
N LYS A 154 16.69 -4.10 -0.35
CA LYS A 154 17.52 -3.76 0.82
C LYS A 154 17.71 -4.96 1.76
N ALA A 155 16.68 -5.77 1.98
CA ALA A 155 16.77 -6.99 2.79
C ALA A 155 17.83 -7.97 2.24
N ARG A 156 17.97 -8.08 0.91
CA ARG A 156 18.99 -8.92 0.27
C ARG A 156 20.42 -8.44 0.47
N PHE A 157 20.64 -7.14 0.67
CA PHE A 157 21.97 -6.57 0.92
C PHE A 157 22.34 -6.50 2.40
N ALA A 158 21.38 -6.74 3.29
CA ALA A 158 21.58 -6.74 4.74
C ALA A 158 21.81 -8.15 5.33
N ALA A 159 21.68 -9.20 4.50
CA ALA A 159 21.91 -10.61 4.85
C ALA A 159 23.29 -11.08 4.36
#